data_AF-A0A948CDD0-F1
#
_entry.id   AF-A0A948CDD0-F1
#
_cell.length_a   1.000
_cell.length_b   1.000
_cell.length_c   1.000
_cell.angle_alpha   90.00
_cell.angle_beta   90.00
_cell.angle_gamma   90.00
#
_symmetry.space_group_name_H-M   'P 1'
#
loop_
_entity.id
_entity.type
_entity.pdbx_description
1 polymer ?
#
loop_
_entity_poly.entity_id
_entity_poly.type
_entity_poly.pdbx_seq_one_letter_code
_entity_poly.pdbx_strand_id
1 'polypeptide(L)'
;STVLMTIEGLGLAERGGAGEFIRSGATAIDGSLPMNTHGGLLAEGYLHGMNTITEAVLQVQGRCGERQAPRHEVAVVTSGALNDGSALILTADR
;
A
#
# COMPACT_ATOMS: atom_id res chain seq x y z
N SER A 1 2.89 -14.04 6.10
CA SER A 1 2.26 -12.72 5.85
C SER A 1 2.29 -12.46 4.35
N THR A 2 1.16 -12.19 3.71
CA THR A 2 1.10 -11.86 2.26
C THR A 2 1.79 -10.53 1.96
N VAL A 3 1.73 -9.56 2.88
CA VAL A 3 2.36 -8.23 2.73
C VAL A 3 3.88 -8.32 2.52
N LEU A 4 4.58 -9.17 3.28
CA LEU A 4 6.02 -9.35 3.11
C LEU A 4 6.36 -9.89 1.72
N MET A 5 5.61 -10.90 1.27
CA MET A 5 5.80 -11.48 -0.06
C MET A 5 5.48 -10.48 -1.17
N THR A 6 4.48 -9.61 -0.99
CA THR A 6 4.17 -8.54 -1.95
C THR A 6 5.30 -7.53 -2.05
N ILE A 7 5.89 -7.09 -0.93
CA ILE A 7 7.02 -6.15 -0.93
C ILE A 7 8.21 -6.74 -1.70
N GLU A 8 8.54 -8.00 -1.45
CA GLU A 8 9.62 -8.70 -2.15
C GLU A 8 9.28 -8.95 -3.63
N GLY A 9 8.04 -9.37 -3.92
CA GLY A 9 7.57 -9.66 -5.27
C GLY A 9 7.48 -8.43 -6.18
N LEU A 10 7.22 -7.25 -5.61
CA LEU A 10 7.30 -5.97 -6.30
C LEU A 10 8.74 -5.43 -6.45
N GLY A 11 9.73 -6.11 -5.87
CA GLY A 11 11.13 -5.70 -5.92
C GLY A 11 11.45 -4.50 -5.01
N LEU A 12 10.58 -4.18 -4.04
CA LEU A 12 10.78 -3.09 -3.08
C LEU A 12 11.78 -3.46 -1.99
N ALA A 13 11.97 -4.76 -1.76
CA ALA A 13 13.03 -5.32 -0.94
C ALA A 13 13.59 -6.58 -1.61
N GLU A 14 14.83 -6.94 -1.32
CA GLU A 14 15.37 -8.24 -1.69
C GLU A 14 14.60 -9.38 -1.02
N ARG A 15 14.71 -10.60 -1.55
CA ARG A 15 14.08 -11.79 -0.96
C ARG A 15 14.51 -11.96 0.51
N GLY A 16 13.55 -12.07 1.42
CA GLY A 16 13.76 -12.10 2.87
C GLY A 16 14.00 -10.73 3.52
N GLY A 17 14.11 -9.65 2.74
CA GLY A 17 14.41 -8.30 3.19
C GLY A 17 13.20 -7.49 3.65
N ALA A 18 11.97 -7.90 3.33
CA ALA A 18 10.78 -7.09 3.63
C ALA A 18 10.56 -6.83 5.12
N GLY A 19 10.99 -7.75 5.99
CA GLY A 19 10.89 -7.54 7.44
C GLY A 19 11.74 -6.35 7.91
N GLU A 20 12.95 -6.20 7.35
CA GLU A 20 13.83 -5.08 7.69
C GLU A 20 13.34 -3.77 7.07
N PHE A 21 12.86 -3.83 5.83
CA PHE A 21 12.21 -2.70 5.16
C PHE A 21 11.05 -2.11 5.98
N ILE A 22 10.20 -2.95 6.57
CA ILE A 22 9.12 -2.49 7.44
C ILE A 22 9.69 -1.92 8.75
N ARG A 23 10.63 -2.62 9.40
CA ARG A 23 11.23 -2.18 10.67
C ARG A 23 11.99 -0.87 10.56
N SER A 24 12.53 -0.54 9.39
CA SER A 24 13.19 0.75 9.16
C SER A 24 12.21 1.94 9.17
N GLY A 25 10.90 1.70 9.24
CA GLY A 25 9.88 2.72 9.17
C GLY A 25 9.48 3.11 7.74
N ALA A 26 9.97 2.39 6.71
CA ALA A 26 9.68 2.74 5.32
C ALA A 26 8.17 2.77 5.01
N THR A 27 7.38 1.95 5.71
CA THR A 27 5.93 1.83 5.52
C THR A 27 5.09 2.74 6.43
N ALA A 28 5.72 3.56 7.28
CA ALA A 28 5.01 4.56 8.08
C ALA A 28 4.37 5.64 7.21
N ILE A 29 3.44 6.42 7.78
CA ILE A 29 2.71 7.47 7.03
C ILE A 29 3.64 8.54 6.42
N ASP A 30 4.75 8.82 7.10
CA ASP A 30 5.82 9.73 6.73
C ASP A 30 7.06 9.00 6.18
N GLY A 31 6.97 7.67 6.04
CA GLY A 31 8.01 6.82 5.49
C GLY A 31 8.19 7.01 3.98
N SER A 32 9.18 6.32 3.42
CA SER A 32 9.49 6.39 1.98
C SER A 32 8.42 5.73 1.10
N LEU A 33 7.61 4.82 1.65
CA LEU A 33 6.53 4.12 0.97
C LEU A 33 5.34 3.90 1.93
N PRO A 34 4.55 4.94 2.23
CA PRO A 34 3.38 4.82 3.08
C PRO A 34 2.45 3.71 2.59
N MET A 35 2.10 2.76 3.47
CA MET A 35 1.37 1.55 3.10
C MET A 35 0.14 1.37 4.00
N ASN A 36 -0.98 0.97 3.41
CA ASN A 36 -2.23 0.71 4.14
C ASN A 36 -2.61 1.88 5.07
N THR A 37 -2.54 3.11 4.57
CA THR A 37 -2.80 4.37 5.31
C THR A 37 -4.19 4.43 5.94
N HIS A 38 -5.15 3.68 5.39
CA HIS A 38 -6.49 3.48 5.96
C HIS A 38 -6.54 2.49 7.14
N GLY A 39 -5.44 1.81 7.48
CA GLY A 39 -5.36 0.73 8.46
C GLY A 39 -5.32 -0.68 7.85
N GLY A 40 -5.49 -0.79 6.53
CA GLY A 40 -5.48 -2.07 5.83
C GLY A 40 -6.68 -2.95 6.16
N LEU A 41 -6.66 -4.17 5.64
CA LEU A 41 -7.69 -5.19 5.91
C LEU A 41 -7.68 -5.67 7.38
N LEU A 42 -6.63 -5.34 8.13
CA LEU A 42 -6.47 -5.72 9.53
C LEU A 42 -7.20 -4.77 10.50
N ALA A 43 -7.16 -3.46 10.25
CA ALA A 43 -7.73 -2.46 11.18
C ALA A 43 -9.00 -1.78 10.67
N GLU A 44 -9.08 -1.43 9.38
CA GLU A 44 -10.29 -0.80 8.82
C GLU A 44 -11.42 -1.82 8.63
N GLY A 45 -11.05 -2.98 8.08
CA GLY A 45 -11.99 -4.07 7.82
C GLY A 45 -11.68 -4.82 6.53
N TYR A 46 -12.10 -6.08 6.50
CA TYR A 46 -11.92 -6.96 5.36
C TYR A 46 -13.08 -6.82 4.37
N LEU A 47 -12.95 -5.89 3.42
CA LEU A 47 -13.92 -5.66 2.34
C LEU A 47 -13.38 -6.15 0.99
N HIS A 48 -12.69 -7.30 1.01
CA HIS A 48 -12.08 -7.93 -0.17
C HIS A 48 -11.22 -6.97 -1.02
N GLY A 49 -10.57 -5.99 -0.39
CA GLY A 49 -9.66 -5.03 -1.05
C GLY A 49 -10.36 -3.83 -1.70
N MET A 50 -11.69 -3.76 -1.73
CA MET A 50 -12.42 -2.62 -2.30
C MET A 50 -12.15 -1.32 -1.56
N ASN A 51 -11.96 -1.40 -0.26
CA ASN A 51 -11.52 -0.30 0.58
C ASN A 51 -10.10 0.16 0.25
N THR A 52 -9.18 -0.75 -0.08
CA THR A 52 -7.81 -0.40 -0.48
C THR A 52 -7.79 0.37 -1.81
N ILE A 53 -8.65 0.00 -2.76
CA ILE A 53 -8.82 0.77 -4.01
C ILE A 53 -9.37 2.17 -3.71
N THR A 54 -10.39 2.27 -2.87
CA THR A 54 -10.97 3.55 -2.45
C THR A 54 -9.93 4.46 -1.79
N GLU A 55 -9.14 3.93 -0.85
CA GLU A 55 -8.08 4.70 -0.21
C GLU A 55 -7.03 5.17 -1.22
N ALA A 56 -6.59 4.31 -2.14
CA ALA A 56 -5.61 4.70 -3.15
C ALA A 56 -6.13 5.84 -4.04
N VAL A 57 -7.41 5.79 -4.46
CA VAL A 57 -8.06 6.90 -5.19
C VAL A 57 -8.09 8.18 -4.36
N LEU A 58 -8.46 8.10 -3.09
CA LEU A 58 -8.50 9.28 -2.21
C LEU A 58 -7.09 9.85 -1.96
N GLN A 59 -6.08 9.00 -1.81
CA GLN A 59 -4.68 9.41 -1.64
C GLN A 59 -4.19 10.16 -2.86
N VAL A 60 -4.34 9.61 -4.08
CA VAL A 60 -3.88 10.30 -5.30
C VAL A 60 -4.63 11.59 -5.57
N GLN A 61 -5.86 11.72 -5.03
CA GLN A 61 -6.64 12.96 -5.11
C GLN A 61 -6.33 13.97 -3.99
N GLY A 62 -5.47 13.63 -3.02
CA GLY A 62 -5.16 14.53 -1.89
C GLY A 62 -6.31 14.69 -0.89
N ARG A 63 -7.20 13.69 -0.77
CA ARG A 63 -8.48 13.77 -0.04
C ARG A 63 -8.52 12.94 1.25
N CYS A 64 -7.38 12.49 1.76
CA CYS A 64 -7.33 11.60 2.93
C CYS A 64 -7.25 12.32 4.29
N GLY A 65 -7.19 13.65 4.34
CA GLY A 65 -7.15 14.39 5.62
C GLY A 65 -5.91 14.03 6.44
N GLU A 66 -6.08 13.68 7.72
CA GLU A 66 -4.95 13.40 8.64
C GLU A 66 -4.07 12.21 8.22
N ARG A 67 -4.62 11.26 7.45
CA ARG A 67 -3.86 10.10 6.95
C ARG A 67 -3.31 10.31 5.53
N GLN A 68 -3.33 11.54 5.01
CA GLN A 68 -2.79 11.86 3.69
C GLN A 68 -1.27 11.66 3.67
N ALA A 69 -0.79 10.82 2.74
CA ALA A 69 0.64 10.61 2.54
C ALA A 69 1.29 11.88 1.95
N PRO A 70 2.49 12.28 2.42
CA PRO A 70 3.21 13.43 1.85
C PRO A 70 3.52 13.25 0.36
N ARG A 71 3.83 12.01 -0.06
CA ARG A 71 3.99 11.63 -1.47
C ARG A 71 2.83 10.72 -1.85
N HIS A 72 1.98 11.20 -2.75
CA HIS A 72 0.75 10.51 -3.12
C HIS A 72 0.44 10.57 -4.62
N GLU A 73 1.39 10.99 -5.47
CA GLU A 73 1.15 11.15 -6.92
C GLU A 73 0.91 9.82 -7.65
N VAL A 74 1.47 8.73 -7.12
CA VAL A 74 1.39 7.38 -7.66
C VAL A 74 1.06 6.44 -6.50
N ALA A 75 0.04 5.61 -6.68
CA ALA A 75 -0.35 4.56 -5.73
C ALA A 75 -0.35 3.20 -6.41
N VAL A 76 0.11 2.18 -5.69
CA VAL A 76 0.02 0.78 -6.11
C VAL A 76 -0.95 0.06 -5.19
N VAL A 77 -1.93 -0.64 -5.78
CA VAL A 77 -2.85 -1.50 -5.06
C VAL A 77 -2.63 -2.93 -5.52
N THR A 78 -2.42 -3.84 -4.59
CA THR A 78 -2.36 -5.27 -4.88
C THR A 78 -3.53 -5.99 -4.21
N SER A 79 -4.13 -6.93 -4.92
CA SER A 79 -5.14 -7.83 -4.37
C SER A 79 -4.76 -9.28 -4.68
N GLY A 80 -5.33 -10.20 -3.91
CA GLY A 80 -5.10 -11.63 -4.05
C GLY A 80 -4.14 -12.20 -3.02
N ALA A 81 -4.22 -13.52 -2.86
CA ALA A 81 -3.36 -14.29 -1.97
C ALA A 81 -2.91 -15.56 -2.70
N LEU A 82 -1.59 -15.76 -2.76
CA LEU A 82 -0.90 -16.98 -3.19
C LEU A 82 -1.00 -17.31 -4.69
N ASN A 83 -2.20 -17.62 -5.20
CA ASN A 83 -2.36 -18.29 -6.50
C ASN A 83 -2.79 -17.35 -7.62
N ASP A 84 -3.68 -16.42 -7.30
CA ASP A 84 -4.17 -15.39 -8.21
C ASP A 84 -3.95 -14.03 -7.57
N GLY A 85 -3.40 -13.10 -8.35
CA GLY A 85 -3.09 -11.76 -7.92
C GLY A 85 -3.42 -10.74 -8.98
N SER A 86 -3.82 -9.55 -8.55
CA SER A 86 -3.98 -8.39 -9.42
C SER A 86 -3.25 -7.19 -8.83
N ALA A 87 -2.85 -6.29 -9.71
CA ALA A 87 -2.24 -5.02 -9.33
C ALA A 87 -2.84 -3.88 -10.14
N LEU A 88 -2.98 -2.73 -9.51
CA LEU A 88 -3.35 -1.46 -10.12
C LEU A 88 -2.26 -0.44 -9.82
N ILE A 89 -1.93 0.38 -10.81
CA ILE A 89 -1.16 1.62 -10.63
C ILE A 89 -2.13 2.76 -10.91
N LEU A 90 -2.31 3.63 -9.92
CA LEU A 90 -3.17 4.81 -10.02
C LEU A 90 -2.30 6.06 -9.97
N THR A 91 -2.60 7.04 -10.81
CA THR A 91 -1.92 8.34 -10.85
C THR A 91 -2.95 9.45 -10.90
N ALA A 92 -2.61 10.63 -10.37
CA ALA A 92 -3.41 11.82 -10.61
C ALA A 92 -3.27 12.28 -12.07
N ASP A 93 -4.37 12.67 -12.71
CA ASP A 93 -4.33 13.34 -14.01
C ASP A 93 -3.71 14.74 -13.81
N ARG A 94 -2.63 15.02 -14.54
CA ARG A 94 -1.94 16.32 -14.53
C ARG A 94 -2.38 17.16 -15.71
#